data_AF-L0MGH7-F1
#
_entry.id   AF-L0MGH7-F1
#
_cell.length_a   1.000
_cell.length_b   1.000
_cell.length_c   1.000
_cell.angle_alpha   90.00
_cell.angle_beta   90.00
_cell.angle_gamma   90.00
#
_symmetry.space_group_name_H-M   'P 1'
#
loop_
_entity.id
_entity.type
_entity.pdbx_description
1 polymer ?
#
loop_
_entity_poly.entity_id
_entity_poly.type
_entity_poly.pdbx_seq_one_letter_code
_entity_poly.pdbx_strand_id
1 'polypeptide(L)'
;MYSGLLIILVPLIAGYLIPLRNHNFIQSINRLLSWMVYVILFLMGISLAFLENLSSNLLLIFQYTAAFFLCIFLANALALYLLERKLPWRSTHKQEKLPSRLHMVLESLKLCGVVLIGFLLGLTQWPWLHYATAGSEYALIFLLFLVGIQLRNSGMTLRQIIVNRRGMLVGVAVAISALAGGALAAWLLGMPVKAGLAVASGFGWYSLSAILISDAYGPVLGSTAFFNDLLRELVAIMLIPTLIRRSRSTALGLCGATSMDFTLPVLQRSGGLEIVPPAIVHGFLLSLMAPVLIALFS
;
A
#
# COMPACT_ATOMS: atom_id res chain seq x y z
N MET A 1 -9.31 21.20 -5.65
CA MET A 1 -9.85 20.12 -4.80
C MET A 1 -10.78 19.18 -5.56
N TYR A 2 -11.95 19.58 -6.08
CA TYR A 2 -12.87 18.62 -6.72
C TYR A 2 -12.37 17.98 -8.02
N SER A 3 -11.52 18.65 -8.80
CA SER A 3 -10.97 18.11 -10.04
C SER A 3 -10.09 16.86 -9.82
N GLY A 4 -9.14 16.89 -8.88
CA GLY A 4 -8.31 15.72 -8.55
C GLY A 4 -9.12 14.55 -7.98
N LEU A 5 -10.10 14.85 -7.12
CA LEU A 5 -10.99 13.84 -6.56
C LEU A 5 -11.84 13.15 -7.64
N LEU A 6 -12.32 13.91 -8.64
CA LEU A 6 -13.04 13.37 -9.80
C LEU A 6 -12.12 12.56 -10.73
N ILE A 7 -10.89 13.01 -10.97
CA ILE A 7 -9.89 12.28 -11.77
C ILE A 7 -9.60 10.91 -11.14
N ILE A 8 -9.65 10.80 -9.81
CA ILE A 8 -9.43 9.53 -9.12
C ILE A 8 -10.69 8.66 -9.09
N LEU A 9 -11.82 9.22 -8.67
CA LEU A 9 -13.06 8.44 -8.46
C LEU A 9 -13.76 8.04 -9.75
N VAL A 10 -13.74 8.87 -10.80
CA VAL A 10 -14.47 8.57 -12.04
C VAL A 10 -13.93 7.31 -12.74
N PRO A 11 -12.62 7.16 -13.00
CA PRO A 11 -12.08 5.95 -13.62
C PRO A 11 -12.29 4.72 -12.73
N LEU A 12 -12.11 4.88 -11.41
CA LEU A 12 -12.31 3.79 -10.44
C LEU A 12 -13.76 3.29 -10.44
N ILE A 13 -14.75 4.18 -10.37
CA ILE A 13 -16.17 3.84 -10.42
C ILE A 13 -16.52 3.25 -11.79
N ALA A 14 -16.05 3.87 -12.88
CA ALA A 14 -16.30 3.37 -14.24
C ALA A 14 -15.78 1.94 -14.42
N GLY A 15 -14.58 1.64 -13.92
CA GLY A 15 -14.03 0.28 -13.91
C GLY A 15 -14.84 -0.66 -13.03
N TYR A 16 -15.26 -0.21 -11.84
CA TYR A 16 -16.05 -1.02 -10.91
C TYR A 16 -17.42 -1.42 -11.47
N LEU A 17 -18.00 -0.61 -12.36
CA LEU A 17 -19.28 -0.91 -13.01
C LEU A 17 -19.18 -2.00 -14.09
N ILE A 18 -17.98 -2.48 -14.43
CA ILE A 18 -17.77 -3.51 -15.45
C ILE A 18 -17.66 -4.91 -14.79
N PRO A 19 -18.73 -5.72 -14.78
CA PRO A 19 -18.65 -7.10 -14.33
C PRO A 19 -18.00 -7.98 -15.41
N LEU A 20 -16.95 -8.70 -15.06
CA LEU A 20 -16.31 -9.69 -15.91
C LEU A 20 -16.60 -11.09 -15.36
N ARG A 21 -17.13 -11.97 -16.20
CA ARG A 21 -17.37 -13.38 -15.84
C ARG A 21 -16.26 -14.32 -16.29
N ASN A 22 -15.47 -13.92 -17.29
CA ASN A 22 -14.44 -14.77 -17.86
C ASN A 22 -13.14 -14.67 -17.04
N HIS A 23 -12.73 -15.81 -16.46
CA HIS A 23 -11.55 -15.91 -15.61
C HIS A 23 -10.25 -15.51 -16.32
N ASN A 24 -10.13 -15.79 -17.63
CA ASN A 24 -8.93 -15.44 -18.41
C ASN A 24 -8.75 -13.92 -18.56
N PHE A 25 -9.86 -13.19 -18.71
CA PHE A 25 -9.83 -11.72 -18.75
C PHE A 25 -9.45 -11.12 -17.41
N ILE A 26 -9.99 -11.67 -16.31
CA ILE A 26 -9.62 -11.24 -14.95
C ILE A 26 -8.13 -11.44 -14.70
N GLN A 27 -7.58 -12.60 -15.07
CA GLN A 27 -6.14 -12.87 -14.96
C GLN A 27 -5.31 -11.91 -15.82
N SER A 28 -5.78 -11.58 -17.02
CA SER A 28 -5.10 -10.62 -17.91
C SER A 28 -5.09 -9.21 -17.31
N ILE A 29 -6.19 -8.77 -16.71
CA ILE A 29 -6.27 -7.50 -15.98
C ILE A 29 -5.32 -7.48 -14.79
N ASN A 30 -5.30 -8.54 -13.98
CA ASN A 30 -4.36 -8.64 -12.85
C ASN A 30 -2.91 -8.58 -13.33
N ARG A 31 -2.56 -9.25 -14.43
CA ARG A 31 -1.23 -9.19 -15.03
C ARG A 31 -0.91 -7.77 -15.51
N LEU A 32 -1.85 -7.12 -16.20
CA LEU A 32 -1.71 -5.76 -16.69
C LEU A 32 -1.53 -4.76 -15.54
N LEU A 33 -2.29 -4.90 -14.46
CA LEU A 33 -2.11 -4.14 -13.22
C LEU A 33 -0.69 -4.30 -12.68
N SER A 34 -0.18 -5.52 -12.57
CA SER A 34 1.20 -5.76 -12.13
C SER A 34 2.22 -5.07 -13.04
N TRP A 35 2.03 -5.12 -14.37
CA TRP A 35 2.88 -4.40 -15.32
C TRP A 35 2.82 -2.88 -15.16
N MET A 36 1.62 -2.33 -14.93
CA MET A 36 1.43 -0.91 -14.69
C MET A 36 2.18 -0.44 -13.44
N VAL A 37 2.23 -1.25 -12.37
CA VAL A 37 3.09 -0.95 -11.21
C VAL A 37 4.55 -0.73 -11.63
N TYR A 38 5.12 -1.62 -12.44
CA TYR A 38 6.51 -1.47 -12.89
C TYR A 38 6.70 -0.21 -13.75
N VAL A 39 5.80 0.06 -14.69
CA VAL A 39 5.85 1.26 -15.54
C VAL A 39 5.81 2.53 -14.70
N ILE A 40 4.92 2.58 -13.72
CA ILE A 40 4.76 3.74 -12.86
C ILE A 40 5.96 3.96 -11.95
N LEU A 41 6.46 2.91 -11.31
CA LEU A 41 7.64 3.02 -10.45
C LEU A 41 8.87 3.48 -11.24
N PHE A 42 8.97 3.03 -12.49
CA PHE A 42 9.98 3.49 -13.42
C PHE A 42 9.82 4.99 -13.75
N LEU A 43 8.61 5.45 -14.07
CA LEU A 43 8.32 6.88 -14.31
C LEU A 43 8.55 7.75 -13.07
N MET A 44 8.24 7.24 -11.87
CA MET A 44 8.54 7.89 -10.60
C MET A 44 10.05 8.04 -10.41
N GLY A 45 10.82 6.99 -10.72
CA GLY A 45 12.29 7.03 -10.72
C GLY A 45 12.83 8.12 -11.65
N ILE A 46 12.33 8.20 -12.88
CA ILE A 46 12.67 9.26 -13.83
C ILE A 46 12.33 10.64 -13.24
N SER A 47 11.14 10.79 -12.69
CA SER A 47 10.66 12.07 -12.12
C SER A 47 11.54 12.55 -10.95
N LEU A 48 12.06 11.62 -10.13
CA LEU A 48 13.03 11.94 -9.07
C LEU A 48 14.34 12.51 -9.62
N ALA A 49 14.80 12.05 -10.80
CA ALA A 49 16.04 12.51 -11.40
C ALA A 49 15.95 13.94 -11.94
N PHE A 50 14.75 14.41 -12.25
CA PHE A 50 14.49 15.78 -12.70
C PHE A 50 14.27 16.78 -11.56
N LEU A 51 14.33 16.33 -10.30
CA LEU A 51 14.24 17.24 -9.17
C LEU A 51 15.46 18.16 -9.08
N GLU A 52 15.19 19.47 -9.00
CA GLU A 52 16.19 20.44 -8.59
C GLU A 52 16.71 20.10 -7.19
N ASN A 53 17.98 20.40 -6.89
CA ASN A 53 18.60 20.08 -5.59
C ASN A 53 18.43 18.60 -5.16
N LEU A 54 18.67 17.68 -6.11
CA LEU A 54 18.50 16.24 -5.96
C LEU A 54 19.01 15.65 -4.62
N SER A 55 20.20 16.05 -4.17
CA SER A 55 20.78 15.57 -2.91
C SER A 55 19.91 15.93 -1.69
N SER A 56 19.41 17.16 -1.63
CA SER A 56 18.53 17.62 -0.57
C SER A 56 17.18 16.90 -0.61
N ASN A 57 16.62 16.69 -1.80
CA ASN A 57 15.35 15.98 -1.96
C ASN A 57 15.45 14.49 -1.60
N LEU A 58 16.56 13.82 -1.95
CA LEU A 58 16.79 12.44 -1.53
C LEU A 58 16.93 12.32 0.00
N LEU A 59 17.59 13.29 0.64
CA LEU A 59 17.68 13.34 2.10
C LEU A 59 16.30 13.57 2.74
N LEU A 60 15.49 14.47 2.17
CA LEU A 60 14.12 14.70 2.63
C LEU A 60 13.25 13.45 2.50
N ILE A 61 13.32 12.73 1.37
CA ILE A 61 12.59 11.47 1.18
C ILE A 61 12.96 10.47 2.30
N PHE A 62 14.25 10.33 2.60
CA PHE A 62 14.69 9.45 3.68
C PHE A 62 14.16 9.88 5.05
N GLN A 63 14.28 11.16 5.39
CA GLN A 63 13.80 11.71 6.67
C GLN A 63 12.28 11.55 6.82
N TYR A 64 11.52 11.92 5.78
CA TYR A 64 10.07 11.80 5.77
C TYR A 64 9.64 10.34 5.87
N THR A 65 10.27 9.45 5.09
CA THR A 65 9.98 8.01 5.15
C THR A 65 10.21 7.47 6.54
N ALA A 66 11.33 7.79 7.18
CA ALA A 66 11.63 7.34 8.54
C ALA A 66 10.60 7.85 9.56
N ALA A 67 10.26 9.14 9.51
CA ALA A 67 9.29 9.75 10.41
C ALA A 67 7.88 9.15 10.24
N PHE A 68 7.39 9.04 9.00
CA PHE A 68 6.10 8.42 8.70
C PHE A 68 6.08 6.96 9.11
N PHE A 69 7.10 6.19 8.72
CA PHE A 69 7.18 4.78 9.05
C PHE A 69 7.15 4.57 10.56
N LEU A 70 8.00 5.26 11.32
CA LEU A 70 8.05 5.11 12.77
C LEU A 70 6.72 5.51 13.43
N CYS A 71 6.14 6.65 13.07
CA CYS A 71 4.89 7.10 13.69
C CYS A 71 3.72 6.16 13.36
N ILE A 72 3.54 5.80 12.09
CA ILE A 72 2.46 4.91 11.64
C ILE A 72 2.65 3.51 12.21
N PHE A 73 3.86 2.97 12.13
CA PHE A 73 4.16 1.61 12.60
C PHE A 73 3.96 1.48 14.11
N LEU A 74 4.46 2.43 14.90
CA LEU A 74 4.30 2.43 16.35
C LEU A 74 2.83 2.64 16.75
N ALA A 75 2.11 3.55 16.09
CA ALA A 75 0.69 3.77 16.35
C ALA A 75 -0.13 2.50 16.06
N ASN A 76 0.13 1.83 14.93
CA ASN A 76 -0.51 0.56 14.58
C ASN A 76 -0.14 -0.54 15.58
N ALA A 77 1.14 -0.70 15.90
CA ALA A 77 1.59 -1.70 16.87
C ALA A 77 0.93 -1.50 18.24
N LEU A 78 0.83 -0.26 18.72
CA LEU A 78 0.17 0.07 19.98
C LEU A 78 -1.32 -0.21 19.94
N ALA A 79 -2.02 0.24 18.89
CA ALA A 79 -3.46 0.02 18.75
C ALA A 79 -3.81 -1.47 18.67
N LEU A 80 -3.04 -2.24 17.92
CA LEU A 80 -3.21 -3.70 17.79
C LEU A 80 -2.86 -4.44 19.08
N TYR A 81 -1.84 -3.98 19.80
CA TYR A 81 -1.50 -4.50 21.11
C TYR A 81 -2.64 -4.30 22.12
N LEU A 82 -3.23 -3.10 22.14
CA LEU A 82 -4.39 -2.79 22.98
C LEU A 82 -5.61 -3.62 22.57
N LEU A 83 -5.82 -3.81 21.27
CA LEU A 83 -6.91 -4.62 20.73
C LEU A 83 -6.76 -6.09 21.15
N GLU A 84 -5.57 -6.67 21.04
CA GLU A 84 -5.30 -8.05 21.46
C GLU A 84 -5.49 -8.23 22.97
N ARG A 85 -5.08 -7.25 23.78
CA ARG A 85 -5.31 -7.28 25.24
C ARG A 85 -6.80 -7.31 25.58
N LYS A 86 -7.63 -6.56 24.85
CA LYS A 86 -9.09 -6.50 25.10
C LYS A 86 -9.84 -7.67 24.49
N LEU A 87 -9.44 -8.13 23.31
CA LEU A 87 -10.11 -9.17 22.54
C LEU A 87 -9.07 -10.17 22.02
N PRO A 88 -8.54 -11.06 22.87
CA PRO A 88 -7.50 -11.99 22.47
C PRO A 88 -7.99 -12.92 21.36
N TRP A 89 -7.10 -13.23 20.41
CA TRP A 89 -7.33 -14.20 19.35
C TRP A 89 -6.43 -15.41 19.55
N ARG A 90 -6.95 -16.38 20.32
CA ARG A 90 -6.28 -17.65 20.58
C ARG A 90 -6.59 -18.66 19.48
N SER A 91 -5.58 -19.40 19.04
CA SER A 91 -5.79 -20.66 18.32
C SER A 91 -4.56 -21.57 18.46
N THR A 92 -4.83 -22.87 18.36
CA THR A 92 -3.94 -24.00 18.68
C THR A 92 -3.02 -24.42 17.53
N HIS A 93 -3.00 -23.66 16.43
CA HIS A 93 -2.20 -24.01 15.26
C HIS A 93 -0.68 -24.02 15.55
N LYS A 94 0.00 -25.10 15.14
CA LYS A 94 1.46 -25.21 15.16
C LYS A 94 2.03 -24.73 13.83
N GLN A 95 3.00 -23.84 13.91
CA GLN A 95 3.66 -23.23 12.75
C GLN A 95 4.28 -24.27 11.81
N GLU A 96 4.02 -24.12 10.51
CA GLU A 96 4.58 -24.95 9.45
C GLU A 96 5.91 -24.37 8.93
N LYS A 97 6.59 -25.12 8.05
CA LYS A 97 7.81 -24.64 7.36
C LYS A 97 7.48 -23.35 6.60
N LEU A 98 8.18 -22.28 6.98
CA LEU A 98 7.99 -20.96 6.42
C LEU A 98 8.38 -20.91 4.93
N PRO A 99 7.72 -20.07 4.12
CA PRO A 99 8.20 -19.76 2.78
C PRO A 99 9.57 -19.05 2.89
N SER A 100 10.33 -19.04 1.79
CA SER A 100 11.63 -18.37 1.76
C SER A 100 11.45 -16.85 1.91
N ARG A 101 11.64 -16.34 3.13
CA ARG A 101 11.54 -14.91 3.43
C ARG A 101 12.52 -14.07 2.61
N LEU A 102 13.71 -14.61 2.34
CA LEU A 102 14.70 -13.95 1.49
C LEU A 102 14.15 -13.77 0.07
N HIS A 103 13.48 -14.78 -0.49
CA HIS A 103 12.89 -14.67 -1.82
C HIS A 103 11.80 -13.59 -1.86
N MET A 104 10.91 -13.56 -0.86
CA MET A 104 9.84 -12.57 -0.79
C MET A 104 10.38 -11.15 -0.62
N VAL A 105 11.39 -10.96 0.24
CA VAL A 105 12.08 -9.67 0.40
C VAL A 105 12.74 -9.25 -0.91
N LEU A 106 13.37 -10.19 -1.63
CA LEU A 106 13.96 -9.92 -2.94
C LEU A 106 12.87 -9.51 -3.96
N GLU A 107 11.69 -10.11 -3.92
CA GLU A 107 10.56 -9.70 -4.77
C GLU A 107 10.12 -8.26 -4.50
N SER A 108 9.95 -7.86 -3.24
CA SER A 108 9.66 -6.46 -2.87
C SER A 108 10.81 -5.53 -3.25
N LEU A 109 12.06 -5.95 -3.10
CA LEU A 109 13.25 -5.16 -3.48
C LEU A 109 13.42 -4.99 -4.99
N LYS A 110 12.88 -5.88 -5.83
CA LYS A 110 12.87 -5.68 -7.29
C LYS A 110 12.19 -4.37 -7.68
N LEU A 111 11.21 -3.94 -6.91
CA LEU A 111 10.50 -2.68 -7.13
C LEU A 111 11.41 -1.48 -6.92
N CYS A 112 12.24 -1.49 -5.87
CA CYS A 112 13.31 -0.51 -5.70
C CYS A 112 14.28 -0.52 -6.88
N GLY A 113 14.61 -1.70 -7.40
CA GLY A 113 15.44 -1.85 -8.59
C GLY A 113 14.84 -1.13 -9.81
N VAL A 114 13.53 -1.24 -10.02
CA VAL A 114 12.84 -0.57 -11.14
C VAL A 114 12.86 0.96 -10.98
N VAL A 115 12.63 1.46 -9.76
CA VAL A 115 12.77 2.91 -9.45
C VAL A 115 14.20 3.37 -9.72
N LEU A 116 15.20 2.60 -9.28
CA LEU A 116 16.61 2.92 -9.48
C LEU A 116 16.98 2.95 -10.97
N ILE A 117 16.51 2.00 -11.77
CA ILE A 117 16.74 1.99 -13.23
C ILE A 117 16.09 3.23 -13.87
N GLY A 118 14.85 3.55 -13.51
CA GLY A 118 14.17 4.76 -13.97
C GLY A 118 14.94 6.02 -13.59
N PHE A 119 15.43 6.09 -12.36
CA PHE A 119 16.25 7.19 -11.86
C PHE A 119 17.56 7.36 -12.63
N LEU A 120 18.32 6.28 -12.81
CA LEU A 120 19.58 6.31 -13.55
C LEU A 120 19.37 6.73 -15.01
N LEU A 121 18.28 6.28 -15.65
CA LEU A 121 17.92 6.74 -16.99
C LEU A 121 17.46 8.20 -17.00
N GLY A 122 16.72 8.66 -15.99
CA GLY A 122 16.34 10.07 -15.84
C GLY A 122 17.54 11.01 -15.76
N LEU A 123 18.65 10.58 -15.13
CA LEU A 123 19.90 11.35 -15.07
C LEU A 123 20.53 11.62 -16.45
N THR A 124 20.15 10.85 -17.49
CA THR A 124 20.62 11.11 -18.86
C THR A 124 20.00 12.35 -19.49
N GLN A 125 18.96 12.94 -18.88
CA GLN A 125 18.30 14.18 -19.32
C GLN A 125 17.83 14.14 -20.79
N TRP A 126 17.50 12.96 -21.30
CA TRP A 126 17.07 12.80 -22.68
C TRP A 126 15.73 13.53 -22.92
N PRO A 127 15.56 14.38 -23.95
CA PRO A 127 14.41 15.29 -24.05
C PRO A 127 13.04 14.62 -24.05
N TRP A 128 12.96 13.36 -24.50
CA TRP A 128 11.70 12.60 -24.49
C TRP A 128 11.25 12.18 -23.09
N LEU A 129 12.18 12.11 -22.12
CA LEU A 129 11.89 11.77 -20.72
C LEU A 129 11.17 12.90 -19.98
N HIS A 130 11.16 14.13 -20.49
CA HIS A 130 10.36 15.23 -19.91
C HIS A 130 8.84 14.98 -19.98
N TYR A 131 8.38 14.11 -20.89
CA TYR A 131 6.97 13.71 -20.95
C TYR A 131 6.60 12.63 -19.92
N ALA A 132 7.54 12.20 -19.07
CA ALA A 132 7.28 11.17 -18.05
C ALA A 132 6.17 11.58 -17.06
N THR A 133 6.05 12.86 -16.74
CA THR A 133 4.99 13.39 -15.86
C THR A 133 3.61 13.23 -16.50
N ALA A 134 3.41 13.71 -17.73
CA ALA A 134 2.15 13.52 -18.46
C ALA A 134 1.83 12.03 -18.68
N GLY A 135 2.85 11.22 -19.00
CA GLY A 135 2.70 9.77 -19.11
C GLY A 135 2.26 9.11 -17.81
N SER A 136 2.73 9.61 -16.67
CA SER A 136 2.35 9.08 -15.35
C SER A 136 0.89 9.38 -14.98
N GLU A 137 0.36 10.53 -15.40
CA GLU A 137 -1.05 10.90 -15.20
C GLU A 137 -1.99 9.99 -16.01
N TYR A 138 -1.69 9.76 -17.29
CA TYR A 138 -2.47 8.82 -18.11
C TYR A 138 -2.35 7.37 -17.59
N ALA A 139 -1.16 6.96 -17.17
CA ALA A 139 -0.94 5.66 -16.56
C ALA A 139 -1.74 5.52 -15.25
N LEU A 140 -1.85 6.59 -14.45
CA LEU A 140 -2.67 6.63 -13.24
C LEU A 140 -4.15 6.42 -13.55
N ILE A 141 -4.72 7.20 -14.48
CA ILE A 141 -6.13 7.10 -14.86
C ILE A 141 -6.45 5.68 -15.35
N PHE A 142 -5.59 5.11 -16.19
CA PHE A 142 -5.74 3.75 -16.69
C PHE A 142 -5.59 2.71 -15.58
N LEU A 143 -4.62 2.85 -14.68
CA LEU A 143 -4.45 1.98 -13.51
C LEU A 143 -5.68 2.01 -12.61
N LEU A 144 -6.23 3.18 -12.30
CA LEU A 144 -7.43 3.33 -11.47
C LEU A 144 -8.65 2.67 -12.10
N PHE A 145 -8.79 2.77 -13.43
CA PHE A 145 -9.81 2.05 -14.16
C PHE A 145 -9.66 0.53 -14.01
N LEU A 146 -8.45 -0.01 -14.22
CA LEU A 146 -8.18 -1.44 -14.04
C LEU A 146 -8.39 -1.90 -12.59
N VAL A 147 -8.00 -1.08 -11.61
CA VAL A 147 -8.24 -1.33 -10.18
C VAL A 147 -9.73 -1.40 -9.89
N GLY A 148 -10.54 -0.50 -10.46
CA GLY A 148 -11.99 -0.56 -10.36
C GLY A 148 -12.55 -1.91 -10.81
N ILE A 149 -12.11 -2.37 -11.99
CA ILE A 149 -12.50 -3.68 -12.53
C ILE A 149 -12.06 -4.81 -11.59
N GLN A 150 -10.81 -4.77 -11.11
CA GLN A 150 -10.29 -5.79 -10.20
C GLN A 150 -11.08 -5.85 -8.89
N LEU A 151 -11.40 -4.70 -8.29
CA LEU A 151 -12.18 -4.63 -7.05
C LEU A 151 -13.57 -5.23 -7.22
N ARG A 152 -14.25 -4.93 -8.33
CA ARG A 152 -15.56 -5.52 -8.66
C ARG A 152 -15.50 -7.04 -8.81
N ASN A 153 -14.43 -7.53 -9.44
CA ASN A 153 -14.28 -8.93 -9.83
C ASN A 153 -13.38 -9.72 -8.88
N SER A 154 -13.06 -9.16 -7.70
CA SER A 154 -12.25 -9.79 -6.65
C SER A 154 -12.90 -11.03 -6.02
N GLY A 155 -14.17 -11.31 -6.33
CA GLY A 155 -14.93 -12.44 -5.80
C GLY A 155 -15.37 -12.26 -4.35
N MET A 156 -15.03 -11.13 -3.72
CA MET A 156 -15.41 -10.80 -2.36
C MET A 156 -16.77 -10.12 -2.31
N THR A 157 -17.74 -10.79 -1.68
CA THR A 157 -19.05 -10.20 -1.44
C THR A 157 -19.03 -9.35 -0.16
N LEU A 158 -19.81 -8.26 -0.13
CA LEU A 158 -20.03 -7.47 1.11
C LEU A 158 -20.43 -8.35 2.30
N ARG A 159 -21.17 -9.44 2.03
CA ARG A 159 -21.54 -10.44 3.03
C ARG A 159 -20.31 -11.11 3.66
N GLN A 160 -19.31 -11.51 2.89
CA GLN A 160 -18.08 -12.14 3.42
C GLN A 160 -17.25 -11.17 4.26
N ILE A 161 -17.23 -9.88 3.90
CA ILE A 161 -16.58 -8.81 4.67
C ILE A 161 -17.25 -8.66 6.04
N ILE A 162 -18.59 -8.60 6.06
CA ILE A 162 -19.37 -8.43 7.30
C ILE A 162 -19.30 -9.68 8.19
N VAL A 163 -19.22 -10.87 7.60
CA VAL A 163 -19.13 -12.16 8.33
C VAL A 163 -17.81 -12.28 9.08
N ASN A 164 -16.69 -11.82 8.53
CA ASN A 164 -15.38 -11.86 9.20
C ASN A 164 -15.15 -10.63 10.09
N ARG A 165 -15.87 -10.59 11.23
CA ARG A 165 -15.76 -9.51 12.23
C ARG A 165 -14.31 -9.23 12.67
N ARG A 166 -13.48 -10.27 12.79
CA ARG A 166 -12.07 -10.12 13.21
C ARG A 166 -11.23 -9.34 12.19
N GLY A 167 -11.33 -9.68 10.89
CA GLY A 167 -10.60 -8.97 9.83
C GLY A 167 -11.03 -7.51 9.74
N MET A 168 -12.34 -7.25 9.84
CA MET A 168 -12.91 -5.90 9.85
C MET A 168 -12.44 -5.08 11.06
N LEU A 169 -12.50 -5.64 12.28
CA LEU A 169 -12.02 -4.95 13.50
C LEU A 169 -10.55 -4.58 13.40
N VAL A 170 -9.70 -5.50 12.94
CA VAL A 170 -8.27 -5.25 12.77
C VAL A 170 -8.04 -4.19 11.67
N GLY A 171 -8.79 -4.25 10.55
CA GLY A 171 -8.72 -3.25 9.49
C GLY A 171 -9.09 -1.85 9.93
N VAL A 172 -10.23 -1.69 10.63
CA VAL A 172 -10.66 -0.38 11.15
C VAL A 172 -9.66 0.15 12.19
N ALA A 173 -9.17 -0.72 13.08
CA ALA A 173 -8.16 -0.33 14.07
C ALA A 173 -6.90 0.21 13.39
N VAL A 174 -6.36 -0.51 12.39
CA VAL A 174 -5.19 -0.09 11.61
C VAL A 174 -5.44 1.20 10.85
N ALA A 175 -6.61 1.34 10.21
CA ALA A 175 -6.93 2.55 9.47
C ALA A 175 -6.90 3.79 10.38
N ILE A 176 -7.57 3.72 11.54
CA ILE A 176 -7.62 4.84 12.49
C ILE A 176 -6.24 5.13 13.08
N SER A 177 -5.51 4.10 13.51
CA SER A 177 -4.18 4.31 14.10
C SER A 177 -3.14 4.77 13.09
N ALA A 178 -3.23 4.33 11.83
CA ALA A 178 -2.35 4.80 10.76
C ALA A 178 -2.61 6.27 10.46
N LEU A 179 -3.87 6.70 10.35
CA LEU A 179 -4.22 8.12 10.16
C LEU A 179 -3.71 8.98 11.33
N ALA A 180 -3.86 8.51 12.57
CA ALA A 180 -3.30 9.19 13.73
C ALA A 180 -1.76 9.29 13.67
N GLY A 181 -1.08 8.20 13.28
CA GLY A 181 0.36 8.18 13.08
C GLY A 181 0.83 9.10 11.94
N GLY A 182 0.09 9.18 10.84
CA GLY A 182 0.36 10.09 9.73
C GLY A 182 0.17 11.56 10.10
N ALA A 183 -0.88 11.86 10.86
CA ALA A 183 -1.11 13.22 11.39
C ALA A 183 0.02 13.63 12.35
N LEU A 184 0.47 12.72 13.22
CA LEU A 184 1.60 12.95 14.11
C LEU A 184 2.90 13.18 13.33
N ALA A 185 3.19 12.36 12.33
CA ALA A 185 4.37 12.52 11.48
C ALA A 185 4.35 13.87 10.73
N ALA A 186 3.20 14.26 10.16
CA ALA A 186 3.08 15.57 9.52
C ALA A 186 3.31 16.72 10.50
N TRP A 187 2.77 16.63 11.71
CA TRP A 187 3.01 17.63 12.75
C TRP A 187 4.49 17.73 13.14
N LEU A 188 5.17 16.59 13.34
CA LEU A 188 6.61 16.54 13.66
C LEU A 188 7.50 17.13 12.54
N LEU A 189 7.07 16.95 11.29
CA LEU A 189 7.79 17.42 10.11
C LEU A 189 7.39 18.85 9.69
N GLY A 190 6.46 19.50 10.41
CA GLY A 190 5.95 20.84 10.07
C GLY A 190 5.14 20.89 8.78
N MET A 191 4.60 19.76 8.33
CA MET A 191 3.82 19.64 7.10
C MET A 191 2.31 19.81 7.34
N PRO A 192 1.53 20.16 6.31
CA PRO A 192 0.07 20.14 6.40
C PRO A 192 -0.43 18.76 6.84
N VAL A 193 -1.31 18.70 7.84
CA VAL A 193 -1.87 17.44 8.36
C VAL A 193 -2.54 16.62 7.25
N LYS A 194 -3.16 17.27 6.26
CA LYS A 194 -3.74 16.61 5.09
C LYS A 194 -2.72 15.77 4.31
N ALA A 195 -1.51 16.28 4.10
CA ALA A 195 -0.45 15.52 3.44
C ALA A 195 -0.05 14.28 4.25
N GLY A 196 0.00 14.40 5.59
CA GLY A 196 0.27 13.25 6.45
C GLY A 196 -0.83 12.19 6.45
N LEU A 197 -2.09 12.63 6.41
CA LEU A 197 -3.24 11.74 6.30
C LEU A 197 -3.27 11.04 4.93
N ALA A 198 -2.92 11.74 3.85
CA ALA A 198 -2.78 11.16 2.51
C ALA A 198 -1.70 10.06 2.49
N VAL A 199 -0.50 10.33 3.00
CA VAL A 199 0.59 9.34 3.10
C VAL A 199 0.19 8.12 3.93
N ALA A 200 -0.47 8.32 5.07
CA ALA A 200 -0.93 7.22 5.91
C ALA A 200 -2.03 6.37 5.28
N SER A 201 -2.81 6.94 4.35
CA SER A 201 -3.94 6.26 3.69
C SER A 201 -3.51 5.23 2.65
N GLY A 202 -2.21 5.12 2.33
CA GLY A 202 -1.70 4.06 1.46
C GLY A 202 -1.88 2.66 2.03
N PHE A 203 -1.84 2.52 3.37
CA PHE A 203 -2.02 1.26 4.10
C PHE A 203 -1.21 0.07 3.54
N GLY A 204 -0.04 0.31 2.93
CA GLY A 204 0.81 -0.71 2.30
C GLY A 204 0.64 -0.89 0.82
N TRP A 205 -0.33 -0.22 0.19
CA TRP A 205 -0.52 -0.29 -1.25
C TRP A 205 0.43 0.68 -1.94
N TYR A 206 1.74 0.39 -1.87
CA TYR A 206 2.81 1.27 -2.36
C TYR A 206 2.62 1.67 -3.81
N SER A 207 2.03 0.82 -4.65
CA SER A 207 1.88 1.10 -6.08
C SER A 207 0.78 2.11 -6.37
N LEU A 208 -0.29 2.16 -5.57
CA LEU A 208 -1.35 3.14 -5.71
C LEU A 208 -0.99 4.44 -4.97
N SER A 209 -0.50 4.31 -3.74
CA SER A 209 -0.18 5.46 -2.88
C SER A 209 0.91 6.32 -3.49
N ALA A 210 1.97 5.73 -4.06
CA ALA A 210 3.05 6.46 -4.68
C ALA A 210 2.58 7.44 -5.77
N ILE A 211 1.63 7.03 -6.61
CA ILE A 211 1.18 7.83 -7.76
C ILE A 211 0.23 8.91 -7.33
N LEU A 212 -0.81 8.53 -6.57
CA LEU A 212 -1.83 9.47 -6.14
C LEU A 212 -1.24 10.60 -5.30
N ILE A 213 -0.22 10.27 -4.49
CA ILE A 213 0.49 11.25 -3.68
C ILE A 213 1.53 12.01 -4.52
N SER A 214 2.18 11.38 -5.51
CA SER A 214 3.06 12.11 -6.44
C SER A 214 2.30 13.17 -7.23
N ASP A 215 1.10 12.84 -7.69
CA ASP A 215 0.23 13.73 -8.45
C ASP A 215 -0.29 14.88 -7.57
N ALA A 216 -0.77 14.57 -6.36
CA ALA A 216 -1.33 15.57 -5.46
C ALA A 216 -0.30 16.45 -4.73
N TYR A 217 0.85 15.87 -4.35
CA TYR A 217 1.81 16.47 -3.43
C TYR A 217 3.25 16.50 -3.95
N GLY A 218 3.47 16.04 -5.19
CA GLY A 218 4.78 16.01 -5.84
C GLY A 218 5.59 14.74 -5.58
N PRO A 219 6.63 14.49 -6.39
CA PRO A 219 7.37 13.22 -6.42
C PRO A 219 8.13 12.91 -5.11
N VAL A 220 8.47 13.93 -4.31
CA VAL A 220 9.11 13.73 -2.98
C VAL A 220 8.16 13.02 -2.02
N LEU A 221 6.92 13.49 -1.88
CA LEU A 221 5.94 12.88 -0.99
C LEU A 221 5.39 11.56 -1.57
N GLY A 222 5.26 11.45 -2.88
CA GLY A 222 4.91 10.18 -3.51
C GLY A 222 5.98 9.09 -3.29
N SER A 223 7.26 9.44 -3.42
CA SER A 223 8.36 8.51 -3.11
C SER A 223 8.42 8.17 -1.62
N THR A 224 8.12 9.14 -0.75
CA THR A 224 7.98 8.93 0.69
C THR A 224 6.90 7.89 1.00
N ALA A 225 5.74 8.01 0.36
CA ALA A 225 4.64 7.05 0.54
C ALA A 225 5.01 5.65 0.02
N PHE A 226 5.65 5.56 -1.15
CA PHE A 226 6.19 4.31 -1.69
C PHE A 226 7.12 3.62 -0.69
N PHE A 227 8.15 4.32 -0.21
CA PHE A 227 9.13 3.72 0.70
C PHE A 227 8.54 3.42 2.08
N ASN A 228 7.61 4.23 2.58
CA ASN A 228 6.89 3.95 3.82
C ASN A 228 6.12 2.63 3.74
N ASP A 229 5.33 2.47 2.67
CA ASP A 229 4.51 1.27 2.46
C ASP A 229 5.37 0.03 2.21
N LEU A 230 6.45 0.18 1.42
CA LEU A 230 7.41 -0.89 1.16
C LEU A 230 8.16 -1.32 2.42
N LEU A 231 8.69 -0.37 3.20
CA LEU A 231 9.41 -0.65 4.43
C LEU A 231 8.50 -1.37 5.43
N ARG A 232 7.24 -0.95 5.52
CA ARG A 232 6.23 -1.62 6.34
C ARG A 232 5.99 -3.07 5.90
N GLU A 233 5.89 -3.34 4.59
CA GLU A 233 5.75 -4.70 4.07
C GLU A 233 6.96 -5.58 4.45
N LEU A 234 8.18 -5.08 4.21
CA LEU A 234 9.43 -5.78 4.52
C LEU A 234 9.54 -6.12 6.01
N VAL A 235 9.24 -5.15 6.87
CA VAL A 235 9.24 -5.33 8.33
C VAL A 235 8.13 -6.31 8.74
N ALA A 236 6.93 -6.23 8.16
CA ALA A 236 5.85 -7.17 8.44
C ALA A 236 6.24 -8.62 8.10
N ILE A 237 6.78 -8.88 6.90
CA ILE A 237 7.24 -10.23 6.49
C ILE A 237 8.21 -10.84 7.51
N MET A 238 9.13 -10.03 8.04
CA MET A 238 10.09 -10.47 9.04
C MET A 238 9.45 -10.74 10.41
N LEU A 239 8.46 -9.94 10.80
CA LEU A 239 7.84 -9.99 12.12
C LEU A 239 6.66 -10.96 12.24
N ILE A 240 5.96 -11.33 11.16
CA ILE A 240 4.81 -12.24 11.22
C ILE A 240 5.12 -13.53 12.00
N PRO A 241 6.21 -14.28 11.74
CA PRO A 241 6.50 -15.54 12.45
C PRO A 241 6.69 -15.40 13.97
N THR A 242 7.16 -14.25 14.43
CA THR A 242 7.37 -13.99 15.86
C THR A 242 6.09 -13.46 16.50
N LEU A 243 5.41 -12.53 15.82
CA LEU A 243 4.20 -11.90 16.33
C LEU A 243 3.03 -12.86 16.39
N ILE A 244 2.88 -13.78 15.43
CA ILE A 244 1.70 -14.66 15.39
C ILE A 244 1.60 -15.60 16.61
N ARG A 245 2.74 -15.88 17.25
CA ARG A 245 2.84 -16.66 18.49
C ARG A 245 2.35 -15.88 19.72
N ARG A 246 2.38 -14.55 19.66
CA ARG A 246 2.00 -13.65 20.77
C ARG A 246 0.66 -12.96 20.54
N SER A 247 0.41 -12.47 19.34
CA SER A 247 -0.78 -11.75 18.92
C SER A 247 -1.03 -11.94 17.43
N ARG A 248 -2.10 -12.67 17.09
CA ARG A 248 -2.53 -12.83 15.70
C ARG A 248 -3.06 -11.54 15.12
N SER A 249 -3.74 -10.72 15.93
CA SER A 249 -4.23 -9.41 15.47
C SER A 249 -3.09 -8.46 15.13
N THR A 250 -1.99 -8.46 15.89
CA THR A 250 -0.80 -7.64 15.57
C THR A 250 -0.09 -8.16 14.33
N ALA A 251 0.11 -9.48 14.22
CA ALA A 251 0.71 -10.08 13.03
C ALA A 251 -0.09 -9.76 11.76
N LEU A 252 -1.42 -9.88 11.83
CA LEU A 252 -2.29 -9.53 10.71
C LEU A 252 -2.27 -8.03 10.41
N GLY A 253 -2.50 -7.18 11.42
CA GLY A 253 -2.72 -5.75 11.19
C GLY A 253 -1.48 -5.00 10.70
N LEU A 254 -0.27 -5.42 11.08
CA LEU A 254 0.96 -4.80 10.56
C LEU A 254 1.19 -5.06 9.07
N CYS A 255 0.55 -6.09 8.50
CA CYS A 255 0.59 -6.37 7.07
C CYS A 255 -0.23 -5.35 6.26
N GLY A 256 -1.26 -4.74 6.86
CA GLY A 256 -2.20 -3.85 6.16
C GLY A 256 -2.78 -4.45 4.88
N ALA A 257 -2.85 -3.65 3.81
CA ALA A 257 -3.38 -4.07 2.51
C ALA A 257 -2.72 -5.36 1.97
N THR A 258 -1.44 -5.57 2.24
CA THR A 258 -0.67 -6.70 1.69
C THR A 258 -0.99 -8.04 2.36
N SER A 259 -1.90 -8.05 3.34
CA SER A 259 -2.39 -9.27 4.01
C SER A 259 -3.19 -10.19 3.10
N MET A 260 -3.73 -9.68 2.00
CA MET A 260 -4.54 -10.47 1.06
C MET A 260 -3.71 -11.11 -0.07
N ASP A 261 -2.45 -10.68 -0.26
CA ASP A 261 -1.59 -11.11 -1.36
C ASP A 261 -0.15 -11.43 -0.89
N PHE A 262 0.75 -10.45 -0.81
CA PHE A 262 2.19 -10.67 -0.61
C PHE A 262 2.49 -11.32 0.74
N THR A 263 1.85 -10.88 1.82
CA THR A 263 2.10 -11.43 3.16
C THR A 263 1.21 -12.62 3.49
N LEU A 264 0.20 -12.91 2.66
CA LEU A 264 -0.76 -14.00 2.89
C LEU A 264 -0.09 -15.37 3.03
N PRO A 265 0.88 -15.79 2.19
CA PRO A 265 1.56 -17.08 2.35
C PRO A 265 2.29 -17.21 3.68
N VAL A 266 2.88 -16.12 4.18
CA VAL A 266 3.59 -16.11 5.48
C VAL A 266 2.59 -16.18 6.62
N LEU A 267 1.48 -15.43 6.55
CA LEU A 267 0.38 -15.48 7.51
C LEU A 267 -0.21 -16.89 7.57
N GLN A 268 -0.52 -17.50 6.42
CA GLN A 268 -1.09 -18.84 6.32
C GLN A 268 -0.17 -19.90 6.94
N ARG A 269 1.13 -19.89 6.60
CA ARG A 269 2.09 -20.88 7.13
C ARG A 269 2.41 -20.68 8.61
N SER A 270 2.28 -19.45 9.12
CA SER A 270 2.59 -19.14 10.52
C SER A 270 1.36 -19.24 11.44
N GLY A 271 0.18 -18.90 10.93
CA GLY A 271 -1.08 -18.80 11.69
C GLY A 271 -2.16 -19.82 11.33
N GLY A 272 -1.92 -20.66 10.32
CA GLY A 272 -2.84 -21.67 9.84
C GLY A 272 -3.94 -21.13 8.93
N LEU A 273 -4.77 -22.02 8.39
CA LEU A 273 -5.84 -21.66 7.45
C LEU A 273 -6.89 -20.71 8.05
N GLU A 274 -7.04 -20.70 9.37
CA GLU A 274 -7.99 -19.85 10.09
C GLU A 274 -7.70 -18.35 9.94
N ILE A 275 -6.45 -17.95 9.70
CA ILE A 275 -6.09 -16.54 9.54
C ILE A 275 -6.38 -16.03 8.12
N VAL A 276 -6.57 -16.93 7.15
CA VAL A 276 -6.72 -16.58 5.73
C VAL A 276 -7.97 -15.73 5.48
N PRO A 277 -9.19 -16.12 5.93
CA PRO A 277 -10.38 -15.29 5.67
C PRO A 277 -10.31 -13.90 6.32
N PRO A 278 -9.89 -13.75 7.60
CA PRO A 278 -9.65 -12.43 8.20
C PRO A 278 -8.56 -11.63 7.48
N ALA A 279 -7.51 -12.27 6.96
CA ALA A 279 -6.43 -11.61 6.23
C ALA A 279 -6.89 -11.04 4.90
N ILE A 280 -7.71 -11.78 4.16
CA ILE A 280 -8.30 -11.28 2.90
C ILE A 280 -9.26 -10.12 3.19
N VAL A 281 -10.10 -10.22 4.22
CA VAL A 281 -11.04 -9.14 4.59
C VAL A 281 -10.32 -7.89 5.09
N HIS A 282 -9.27 -8.04 5.90
CA HIS A 282 -8.43 -6.94 6.36
C HIS A 282 -7.79 -6.20 5.18
N GLY A 283 -7.11 -6.93 4.29
CA GLY A 283 -6.40 -6.36 3.16
C GLY A 283 -7.34 -5.65 2.21
N PHE A 284 -8.44 -6.30 1.84
CA PHE A 284 -9.44 -5.71 0.95
C PHE A 284 -10.11 -4.46 1.53
N LEU A 285 -10.43 -4.45 2.82
CA LEU A 285 -11.02 -3.27 3.45
C LEU A 285 -10.07 -2.07 3.34
N LEU A 286 -8.79 -2.28 3.64
CA LEU A 286 -7.78 -1.22 3.53
C LEU A 286 -7.55 -0.80 2.08
N SER A 287 -7.50 -1.73 1.14
CA SER A 287 -7.39 -1.43 -0.29
C SER A 287 -8.60 -0.66 -0.83
N LEU A 288 -9.81 -0.93 -0.33
CA LEU A 288 -11.01 -0.16 -0.69
C LEU A 288 -10.97 1.25 -0.11
N MET A 289 -10.48 1.40 1.13
CA MET A 289 -10.39 2.70 1.80
C MET A 289 -9.28 3.59 1.23
N ALA A 290 -8.17 3.01 0.77
CA ALA A 290 -6.98 3.74 0.32
C ALA A 290 -7.27 4.80 -0.77
N PRO A 291 -7.82 4.48 -1.95
CA PRO A 291 -8.06 5.48 -2.99
C PRO A 291 -9.04 6.57 -2.54
N VAL A 292 -10.06 6.21 -1.75
CA VAL A 292 -11.07 7.17 -1.26
C VAL A 292 -10.47 8.14 -0.27
N LEU A 293 -9.68 7.64 0.70
CA LEU A 293 -9.06 8.48 1.71
C LEU A 293 -7.93 9.33 1.12
N ILE A 294 -7.10 8.77 0.23
CA ILE A 294 -6.09 9.57 -0.47
C ILE A 294 -6.78 10.69 -1.24
N ALA A 295 -7.80 10.40 -2.05
CA ALA A 295 -8.53 11.43 -2.79
C ALA A 295 -9.19 12.49 -1.89
N LEU A 296 -9.65 12.13 -0.69
CA LEU A 296 -10.22 13.07 0.29
C LEU A 296 -9.16 14.01 0.88
N PHE A 297 -7.93 13.52 1.03
CA PHE A 297 -6.84 14.28 1.64
C PHE A 297 -5.92 14.95 0.62
N SER A 298 -5.98 14.60 -0.66
CA SER A 298 -5.37 15.31 -1.79
C SER A 298 -6.10 16.61 -2.15
#